data_AF-A0A7W0KBV3-F1
#
_entry.id   AF-A0A7W0KBV3-F1
#
_cell.length_a   1.000
_cell.length_b   1.000
_cell.length_c   1.000
_cell.angle_alpha   90.00
_cell.angle_beta   90.00
_cell.angle_gamma   90.00
#
_symmetry.space_group_name_H-M   'P 1'
#
loop_
_entity.id
_entity.type
_entity.pdbx_description
1 polymer ?
#
loop_
_entity_poly.entity_id
_entity_poly.type
_entity_poly.pdbx_seq_one_letter_code
_entity_poly.pdbx_strand_id
1 'polypeptide(L)'
;MQITLPPHIQSYIKEQIETGRHETEQDVIVDVFEQVMHDYDAMSDPKVLEAIAQADRGEVHEWNDKLRVDIRQQAREDARLGKPIPDDIKY
;
A
#
# COMPACT_ATOMS: atom_id res chain seq x y z
N MET A 1 17.28 -9.79 0.87
CA MET A 1 16.70 -8.94 1.94
C MET A 1 16.48 -9.86 3.13
N GLN A 2 17.01 -9.55 4.31
CA GLN A 2 16.89 -10.40 5.49
C GLN A 2 15.88 -9.76 6.44
N ILE A 3 14.76 -10.44 6.68
CA ILE A 3 13.68 -9.97 7.55
C ILE A 3 13.77 -10.78 8.83
N THR A 4 13.85 -10.12 9.98
CA THR A 4 13.83 -10.79 11.28
C THR A 4 12.40 -10.83 11.78
N LEU A 5 11.80 -12.02 11.79
CA LEU A 5 10.44 -12.22 12.28
C LEU A 5 10.43 -12.43 13.80
N PRO A 6 9.42 -11.90 14.53
CA PRO A 6 9.23 -12.20 15.94
C PRO A 6 9.09 -13.71 16.19
N PRO A 7 9.54 -14.22 17.36
CA PRO A 7 9.52 -15.67 17.65
C PRO A 7 8.15 -16.33 17.52
N HIS A 8 7.08 -15.62 17.88
CA HIS A 8 5.71 -16.14 17.77
C HIS A 8 5.25 -16.30 16.32
N ILE A 9 5.72 -15.44 15.40
CA ILE A 9 5.41 -15.55 13.97
C ILE A 9 6.19 -16.73 13.36
N GLN A 10 7.44 -16.94 13.77
CA GLN A 10 8.21 -18.11 13.34
C GLN A 10 7.54 -19.42 13.78
N SER A 11 7.01 -19.47 15.01
CA SER A 11 6.23 -20.62 15.49
C SER A 11 4.96 -20.84 14.68
N TYR A 12 4.24 -19.77 14.31
CA TYR A 12 3.05 -19.86 13.48
C TYR A 12 3.35 -20.41 12.08
N ILE A 13 4.41 -19.91 11.43
CA ILE A 13 4.85 -20.40 10.11
C ILE A 13 5.16 -21.89 10.18
N LYS A 14 5.91 -22.30 11.22
CA LYS A 14 6.27 -23.70 11.42
C LYS A 14 5.04 -24.59 11.60
N GLU A 15 4.04 -24.15 12.36
CA GLU A 15 2.79 -24.87 12.55
C GLU A 15 2.01 -25.02 11.23
N GLN A 16 1.94 -23.98 10.39
CA GLN A 16 1.25 -24.06 9.09
C GLN A 16 1.91 -25.09 8.15
N ILE A 17 3.23 -25.21 8.18
CA ILE A 17 3.97 -26.21 7.41
C ILE A 17 3.77 -27.62 7.99
N GLU A 18 3.89 -27.77 9.32
CA GLU A 18 3.72 -29.07 9.99
C GLU A 18 2.32 -29.64 9.83
N THR A 19 1.29 -28.78 9.75
CA THR A 19 -0.10 -29.19 9.48
C THR A 19 -0.38 -29.49 8.01
N GLY A 20 0.60 -29.26 7.11
CA GLY A 20 0.46 -29.48 5.68
C GLY A 20 -0.45 -28.46 4.97
N ARG A 21 -0.77 -27.33 5.62
CA ARG A 21 -1.52 -26.24 4.99
C ARG A 21 -0.70 -25.50 3.95
N HIS A 22 0.61 -25.40 4.18
CA HIS A 22 1.55 -24.74 3.28
C HIS A 22 2.79 -25.63 3.11
N GLU A 23 3.37 -25.65 1.92
CA GLU A 23 4.55 -26.48 1.62
C GLU A 23 5.84 -25.81 2.10
N THR A 24 5.87 -24.48 2.07
CA THR A 24 7.05 -23.70 2.42
C THR A 24 6.72 -22.49 3.29
N GLU A 25 7.73 -21.96 3.98
CA GLU A 25 7.63 -20.69 4.71
C GLU A 25 7.23 -19.54 3.78
N GLN A 26 7.71 -19.56 2.53
CA GLN A 26 7.38 -18.53 1.56
C GLN A 26 5.90 -18.54 1.19
N ASP A 27 5.28 -19.71 1.10
CA ASP A 27 3.84 -19.82 0.81
C ASP A 27 2.99 -19.24 1.95
N VAL A 28 3.38 -19.50 3.21
CA VAL A 28 2.70 -18.91 4.38
C VAL A 28 2.79 -17.39 4.36
N ILE A 29 3.97 -16.85 4.04
CA ILE A 29 4.19 -15.40 4.00
C ILE A 29 3.35 -14.77 2.88
N VAL A 30 3.35 -15.34 1.68
CA VAL A 30 2.56 -14.82 0.55
C VAL A 30 1.07 -14.84 0.87
N ASP A 31 0.55 -15.95 1.39
CA ASP A 31 -0.87 -16.10 1.75
C ASP A 31 -1.31 -15.06 2.80
N VAL A 32 -0.50 -14.84 3.84
CA VAL A 32 -0.77 -13.80 4.85
C VAL A 32 -0.75 -12.40 4.23
N PHE A 33 0.19 -12.11 3.33
CA PHE A 33 0.23 -10.83 2.64
C PHE A 33 -0.97 -10.62 1.72
N GLU A 34 -1.36 -11.63 0.96
CA GLU A 34 -2.55 -11.60 0.11
C GLU A 34 -3.81 -11.40 0.95
N GLN A 35 -3.92 -12.07 2.10
CA GLN A 35 -5.04 -11.89 3.01
C GLN A 35 -5.09 -10.48 3.61
N VAL A 36 -3.97 -9.91 4.04
CA VAL A 36 -3.91 -8.51 4.52
C VAL A 36 -4.26 -7.51 3.41
N MET A 37 -3.85 -7.79 2.18
CA MET A 37 -4.20 -6.97 1.01
C MET A 37 -5.67 -7.11 0.62
N HIS A 38 -6.28 -8.28 0.83
CA HIS A 38 -7.71 -8.53 0.61
C HIS A 38 -8.60 -7.96 1.73
N ASP A 39 -8.12 -8.00 2.98
CA ASP A 39 -8.79 -7.41 4.15
C ASP A 39 -8.67 -5.87 4.15
N TYR A 40 -7.76 -5.29 3.36
CA TYR A 40 -7.79 -3.87 3.00
C TYR A 40 -8.97 -3.63 2.06
N ASP A 41 -10.15 -3.43 2.65
CA ASP A 41 -11.35 -3.04 1.91
C ASP A 41 -11.20 -1.60 1.41
N ALA A 42 -10.54 -1.45 0.26
CA ALA A 42 -10.38 -0.16 -0.43
C ALA A 42 -11.74 0.51 -0.73
N MET A 43 -12.84 -0.25 -0.77
CA MET A 43 -14.20 0.28 -0.94
C MET A 43 -14.79 0.83 0.37
N SER A 44 -14.10 0.67 1.50
CA SER A 44 -14.47 1.30 2.77
C SER A 44 -13.76 2.64 3.02
N ASP A 45 -12.69 2.96 2.26
CA ASP A 45 -11.98 4.23 2.38
C ASP A 45 -12.75 5.35 1.64
N PRO A 46 -13.27 6.38 2.35
CA PRO A 46 -13.99 7.48 1.72
C PRO A 46 -13.19 8.22 0.65
N LYS A 47 -11.85 8.25 0.75
CA LYS A 47 -10.99 8.91 -0.24
C LYS A 47 -10.91 8.11 -1.54
N VAL A 48 -10.90 6.78 -1.45
CA VAL A 48 -10.91 5.91 -2.63
C VAL A 48 -12.27 5.99 -3.32
N LEU A 49 -13.36 5.96 -2.55
CA LEU A 49 -14.71 6.13 -3.09
C LEU A 49 -14.89 7.49 -3.80
N GLU A 50 -14.38 8.58 -3.21
CA GLU A 50 -14.43 9.89 -3.84
C GLU A 50 -13.55 9.96 -5.11
N ALA A 51 -12.37 9.35 -5.09
CA ALA A 51 -11.52 9.28 -6.29
C ALA A 51 -12.19 8.49 -7.43
N ILE A 52 -12.91 7.41 -7.12
CA ILE A 52 -13.73 6.66 -8.10
C ILE A 52 -14.84 7.56 -8.64
N ALA A 53 -15.56 8.26 -7.77
CA ALA A 53 -16.63 9.17 -8.19
C ALA A 53 -16.12 10.34 -9.06
N GLN A 54 -14.93 10.86 -8.79
CA GLN A 54 -14.25 11.85 -9.64
C GLN A 54 -13.96 11.27 -11.02
N ALA A 55 -13.46 10.03 -11.06
CA ALA A 55 -13.21 9.34 -12.32
C ALA A 55 -14.49 9.16 -13.15
N ASP A 56 -15.59 8.77 -12.52
CA ASP A 56 -16.90 8.63 -13.18
C ASP A 56 -17.45 9.96 -13.72
N ARG A 57 -17.12 11.09 -13.06
CA ARG A 57 -17.43 12.45 -13.55
C ARG A 57 -16.48 12.94 -14.65
N GLY A 58 -15.44 12.17 -14.98
CA GLY A 58 -14.41 12.57 -15.93
C GLY A 58 -13.41 13.60 -15.37
N GLU A 59 -13.37 13.79 -14.05
CA GLU A 59 -12.41 14.64 -13.34
C GLU A 59 -11.05 13.93 -13.20
N VAL A 60 -10.52 13.45 -14.33
CA VAL A 60 -9.26 12.71 -14.40
C VAL A 60 -8.20 13.50 -15.14
N HIS A 61 -6.94 13.25 -14.78
CA HIS A 61 -5.80 13.75 -15.53
C HIS A 61 -5.11 12.58 -16.23
N GLU A 62 -4.74 12.78 -17.48
CA GLU A 62 -3.92 11.80 -18.21
C GLU A 62 -2.53 11.75 -17.58
N TRP A 63 -2.08 10.54 -17.25
CA TRP A 63 -0.75 10.31 -16.71
C TRP A 63 0.32 10.40 -17.82
N ASN A 64 0.82 11.61 -18.07
CA ASN A 64 1.85 11.90 -19.05
C ASN A 64 3.09 12.58 -18.42
N ASP A 65 4.15 12.72 -19.21
CA ASP A 65 5.42 13.28 -18.71
C ASP A 65 5.32 14.74 -18.26
N LYS A 66 4.43 15.52 -18.89
CA LYS A 66 4.18 16.90 -18.49
C LYS A 66 3.58 16.96 -17.09
N LEU A 67 2.53 16.17 -16.83
CA LEU A 67 1.90 16.08 -15.52
C LEU A 67 2.90 15.66 -14.43
N ARG A 68 3.79 14.71 -14.74
CA ARG A 68 4.86 14.29 -13.80
C ARG A 68 5.82 15.44 -13.46
N VAL A 69 6.19 16.25 -14.45
CA VAL A 69 7.05 17.41 -14.24
C VAL A 69 6.33 18.46 -13.38
N ASP A 70 5.08 18.75 -13.69
CA ASP A 70 4.26 19.72 -12.97
C ASP A 70 4.09 19.32 -11.49
N ILE A 71 3.78 18.05 -11.21
CA ILE A 71 3.69 17.50 -9.85
C ILE A 71 5.02 17.65 -9.11
N ARG A 72 6.16 17.32 -9.75
CA ARG A 72 7.48 17.47 -9.14
C ARG A 72 7.82 18.93 -8.83
N GLN A 73 7.45 19.84 -9.71
CA GLN A 73 7.67 21.26 -9.51
C GLN A 73 6.81 21.79 -8.36
N GLN A 74 5.54 21.40 -8.30
CA GLN A 74 4.64 21.76 -7.22
C GLN A 74 5.15 21.24 -5.87
N ALA A 75 5.58 19.97 -5.81
CA ALA A 75 6.13 19.39 -4.59
C ALA A 75 7.38 20.13 -4.08
N ARG A 76 8.27 20.57 -4.99
CA ARG A 76 9.44 21.38 -4.63
C ARG A 76 9.04 22.74 -4.07
N GLU A 77 8.06 23.38 -4.67
CA GLU A 77 7.57 24.69 -4.25
C GLU A 77 6.85 24.59 -2.89
N ASP A 78 6.06 23.55 -2.67
CA ASP A 78 5.39 23.29 -1.41
C ASP A 78 6.41 23.03 -0.28
N ALA A 79 7.47 22.29 -0.57
CA ALA A 79 8.60 22.11 0.35
C ALA A 79 9.32 23.44 0.64
N ARG A 80 9.56 24.28 -0.39
CA ARG A 80 10.17 25.60 -0.25
C ARG A 80 9.33 26.54 0.61
N LEU A 81 8.01 26.46 0.48
CA LEU A 81 7.04 27.24 1.26
C LEU A 81 6.80 26.64 2.66
N GLY A 82 7.40 25.49 2.98
CA GLY A 82 7.23 24.82 4.26
C GLY A 82 5.80 24.34 4.50
N LYS A 83 5.06 23.98 3.43
CA LYS A 83 3.72 23.45 3.59
C LYS A 83 3.78 22.13 4.38
N PRO A 84 2.83 21.91 5.30
CA PRO A 84 2.77 20.66 6.05
C PRO A 84 2.57 19.50 5.08
N ILE A 85 3.31 18.42 5.32
CA ILE A 85 3.12 17.18 4.56
C ILE A 85 1.94 16.47 5.22
N PRO A 86 0.92 16.03 4.45
CA PRO A 86 -0.25 15.38 5.01
C PRO A 86 0.13 14.21 5.93
N ASP A 87 -0.55 14.10 7.07
CA ASP A 87 -0.27 13.09 8.10
C ASP A 87 -0.38 11.64 7.58
N ASP A 88 -1.09 11.45 6.47
CA ASP A 88 -1.29 10.15 5.81
C ASP A 88 -0.07 9.67 5.02
N ILE A 89 0.94 10.53 4.82
CA ILE A 89 2.20 10.17 4.15
C ILE A 89 3.22 9.78 5.23
N LYS A 90 3.30 8.48 5.52
CA LYS A 90 4.29 7.92 6.45
C LYS A 90 5.65 7.75 5.73
N TYR A 91 6.72 8.23 6.37
CA TYR A 91 8.11 8.11 5.90
C TYR A 91 8.75 6.79 6.31
#